data_AF-A0A932G413-F1
#
_entry.id   AF-A0A932G413-F1
#
_cell.length_a   1.000
_cell.length_b   1.000
_cell.length_c   1.000
_cell.angle_alpha   90.00
_cell.angle_beta   90.00
_cell.angle_gamma   90.00
#
_symmetry.space_group_name_H-M   'P 1'
#
loop_
_entity.id
_entity.type
_entity.pdbx_description
1 polymer ?
#
loop_
_entity_poly.entity_id
_entity_poly.type
_entity_poly.pdbx_seq_one_letter_code
_entity_poly.pdbx_strand_id
1 'polypeptide(L)'
;MFVAPREHGSRLRSGCRCHLLAKRTAPLLGRFRLFVSDPILAEYERIAWEIKTEERLTRDPAPALAWLKRKAKPVDPVSLPRRTCRDRKDDKFLECALAAQAEYLVSRDRDLLVLGRPFGIQVVTLRQFLSILAKR
;
A
#
# COMPACT_ATOMS: atom_id res chain seq x y z
N MET A 1 -1.95 -2.50 -1.26
CA MET A 1 -0.76 -2.91 -0.50
C MET A 1 0.01 -1.64 -0.20
N PHE A 2 0.41 -1.40 1.05
CA PHE A 2 1.00 -0.12 1.43
C PHE A 2 2.32 -0.33 2.14
N VAL A 3 3.25 0.55 1.81
CA VAL A 3 4.64 0.51 2.22
C VAL A 3 4.87 1.79 3.01
N ALA A 4 5.16 1.68 4.31
CA ALA A 4 5.25 2.81 5.23
C ALA A 4 6.63 2.93 5.90
N PRO A 5 7.31 4.09 5.81
CA PRO A 5 8.49 4.40 6.60
C PRO A 5 8.12 5.23 7.84
N ARG A 6 8.96 5.18 8.89
CA ARG A 6 9.06 6.24 9.90
C ARG A 6 9.59 7.51 9.24
N GLU A 7 8.96 8.66 9.48
CA GLU A 7 9.72 9.92 9.52
C GLU A 7 9.25 10.85 10.64
N HIS A 8 10.25 11.41 11.32
CA HIS A 8 10.14 12.54 12.23
C HIS A 8 9.73 13.79 11.44
N GLY A 9 8.67 14.45 11.90
CA GLY A 9 8.44 15.88 11.68
C GLY A 9 8.13 16.34 10.25
N SER A 10 6.85 16.55 9.95
CA SER A 10 6.35 17.86 9.45
C SER A 10 4.86 17.78 9.09
N ARG A 11 4.08 18.74 9.61
CA ARG A 11 2.62 18.87 9.41
C ARG A 11 2.31 19.27 7.97
N LEU A 12 1.30 18.64 7.36
CA LEU A 12 0.68 19.12 6.12
C LEU A 12 -0.83 19.29 6.26
N ARG A 13 -1.31 20.42 5.74
CA ARG A 13 -2.63 21.01 5.93
C ARG A 13 -3.74 20.28 5.16
N SER A 14 -4.94 20.37 5.73
CA SER A 14 -6.18 19.70 5.35
C SER A 14 -6.90 20.32 4.16
N GLY A 15 -7.39 19.48 3.25
CA GLY A 15 -8.41 19.85 2.27
C GLY A 15 -8.89 18.65 1.43
N CYS A 16 -10.21 18.49 1.34
CA CYS A 16 -11.00 17.68 0.40
C CYS A 16 -11.63 16.36 0.92
N ARG A 17 -12.95 16.26 0.68
CA ARG A 17 -13.93 15.31 1.24
C ARG A 17 -14.02 14.03 0.39
N CYS A 18 -13.70 12.87 0.99
CA CYS A 18 -14.19 11.55 0.56
C CYS A 18 -14.64 10.77 1.82
N HIS A 19 -15.96 10.67 2.02
CA HIS A 19 -16.57 10.81 3.36
C HIS A 19 -16.68 9.54 4.23
N LEU A 20 -16.25 8.35 3.79
CA LEU A 20 -16.36 7.14 4.64
C LEU A 20 -15.03 6.56 5.14
N LEU A 21 -13.95 6.63 4.35
CA LEU A 21 -12.61 6.22 4.82
C LEU A 21 -11.87 7.38 5.53
N ALA A 22 -12.13 8.63 5.14
CA ALA A 22 -11.41 9.79 5.66
C ALA A 22 -11.75 10.14 7.14
N LYS A 23 -12.97 9.87 7.62
CA LYS A 23 -13.36 10.26 8.99
C LYS A 23 -12.65 9.45 10.08
N ARG A 24 -12.35 8.17 9.85
CA ARG A 24 -11.57 7.33 10.79
C ARG A 24 -10.07 7.44 10.64
N THR A 25 -9.59 7.94 9.49
CA THR A 25 -8.15 8.04 9.16
C THR A 25 -7.60 9.46 9.23
N ALA A 26 -8.44 10.47 9.47
CA ALA A 26 -8.01 11.86 9.65
C ALA A 26 -6.89 12.05 10.71
N PRO A 27 -6.90 11.38 11.89
CA PRO A 27 -5.80 11.49 12.85
C PRO A 27 -4.53 10.71 12.44
N LEU A 28 -4.61 9.89 11.38
CA LEU A 28 -3.51 9.07 10.87
C LEU A 28 -2.82 9.72 9.65
N LEU A 29 -3.45 10.73 9.03
CA LEU A 29 -2.87 11.51 7.95
C LEU A 29 -1.59 12.21 8.45
N GLY A 30 -0.45 11.82 7.88
CA GLY A 30 0.87 12.32 8.28
C GLY A 30 1.66 11.40 9.21
N ARG A 31 1.09 10.29 9.70
CA ARG A 31 1.82 9.29 10.52
C ARG A 31 2.51 8.20 9.71
N PHE A 32 2.27 8.16 8.41
CA PHE A 32 2.87 7.21 7.48
C PHE A 32 3.00 7.85 6.10
N ARG A 33 4.00 7.42 5.34
CA ARG A 33 4.04 7.65 3.88
C ARG A 33 3.55 6.40 3.16
N LEU A 34 3.08 6.59 1.94
CA LEU A 34 2.72 5.52 1.03
C LEU A 34 3.79 5.45 -0.04
N PHE A 35 4.27 4.26 -0.36
CA PHE A 35 5.07 4.02 -1.55
C PHE A 35 4.40 3.01 -2.47
N VAL A 36 4.70 3.16 -3.75
CA VAL A 36 4.22 2.27 -4.80
C VAL A 36 5.24 2.25 -5.95
N SER A 37 5.38 1.12 -6.62
CA SER A 37 6.16 1.01 -7.85
C SER A 37 5.26 0.96 -9.07
N ASP A 38 5.80 1.27 -10.24
CA ASP A 38 5.05 1.21 -11.50
C ASP A 38 4.44 -0.17 -11.79
N PRO A 39 5.13 -1.31 -11.56
CA PRO A 39 4.52 -2.63 -11.71
C PRO A 39 3.30 -2.86 -10.82
N ILE A 40 3.30 -2.30 -9.60
CA ILE A 40 2.16 -2.40 -8.68
C ILE A 40 1.01 -1.51 -9.16
N LEU A 41 1.30 -0.28 -9.60
CA LEU A 41 0.28 0.61 -10.16
C LEU A 41 -0.39 0.01 -11.38
N ALA A 42 0.39 -0.54 -12.32
CA ALA A 42 -0.12 -1.19 -13.52
C ALA A 42 -1.03 -2.38 -13.18
N GLU A 43 -0.66 -3.17 -12.16
CA GLU A 43 -1.52 -4.25 -11.69
C GLU A 43 -2.82 -3.75 -11.08
N TYR A 44 -2.78 -2.70 -10.27
CA TYR A 44 -3.99 -2.14 -9.67
C TYR A 44 -4.93 -1.56 -10.71
N GLU A 45 -4.38 -0.91 -11.74
CA GLU A 45 -5.17 -0.45 -12.88
C GLU A 45 -5.85 -1.62 -13.57
N ARG A 46 -5.08 -2.65 -13.95
CA ARG A 46 -5.62 -3.85 -14.61
C ARG A 46 -6.73 -4.50 -13.80
N ILE A 47 -6.47 -4.82 -12.52
CA ILE A 47 -7.43 -5.50 -11.64
C ILE A 47 -8.66 -4.62 -11.39
N ALA A 48 -8.50 -3.31 -11.22
CA ALA A 48 -9.65 -2.43 -10.97
C ALA A 48 -10.59 -2.37 -12.18
N TRP A 49 -10.04 -2.40 -13.40
CA TRP A 49 -10.83 -2.45 -14.63
C TRP A 49 -11.43 -3.83 -14.91
N GLU A 50 -10.70 -4.90 -14.62
CA GLU A 50 -11.17 -6.29 -14.68
C GLU A 50 -12.41 -6.47 -13.77
N ILE A 51 -12.28 -6.15 -12.48
CA ILE A 51 -13.39 -6.21 -11.51
C ILE A 51 -14.57 -5.33 -11.94
N LYS A 52 -14.32 -4.10 -12.41
CA LYS A 52 -15.40 -3.23 -12.90
C LYS A 52 -16.21 -3.92 -14.01
N THR A 53 -15.51 -4.59 -14.93
CA THR A 53 -16.11 -5.22 -16.10
C THR A 53 -16.84 -6.51 -15.73
N GLU A 54 -16.19 -7.38 -14.97
CA GLU A 54 -16.72 -8.68 -14.54
C GLU A 54 -17.94 -8.52 -13.62
N GLU A 55 -17.83 -7.65 -12.62
CA GLU A 55 -18.89 -7.40 -11.63
C GLU A 55 -19.88 -6.31 -12.08
N ARG A 56 -19.73 -5.79 -13.30
CA ARG A 56 -20.58 -4.72 -13.88
C ARG A 56 -20.78 -3.53 -12.94
N LEU A 57 -19.71 -3.12 -12.26
CA LEU A 57 -19.78 -2.03 -11.29
C LEU A 57 -20.03 -0.70 -11.99
N THR A 58 -20.98 0.07 -11.46
CA THR A 58 -21.26 1.44 -11.92
C THR A 58 -20.17 2.42 -11.52
N ARG A 59 -19.39 2.10 -10.48
CA ARG A 59 -18.37 2.98 -9.93
C ARG A 59 -17.10 2.94 -10.77
N ASP A 60 -16.67 4.12 -11.23
CA ASP A 60 -15.40 4.29 -11.92
C ASP A 60 -14.20 4.14 -10.96
N PRO A 61 -13.22 3.25 -11.24
CA PRO A 61 -12.00 3.15 -10.45
C PRO A 61 -11.03 4.33 -10.66
N ALA A 62 -11.12 5.08 -11.76
CA ALA A 62 -10.14 6.11 -12.10
C ALA A 62 -9.92 7.18 -11.01
N PRO A 63 -10.94 7.71 -10.33
CA PRO A 63 -10.73 8.66 -9.24
C PRO A 63 -9.95 8.08 -8.05
N ALA A 64 -10.13 6.78 -7.75
CA ALA A 64 -9.42 6.11 -6.67
C ALA A 64 -7.95 5.85 -7.04
N LEU A 65 -7.70 5.41 -8.28
CA LEU A 65 -6.35 5.24 -8.83
C LEU A 65 -5.59 6.57 -8.89
N ALA A 66 -6.25 7.64 -9.35
CA ALA A 66 -5.67 8.99 -9.37
C ALA A 66 -5.37 9.50 -7.95
N TRP A 67 -6.24 9.23 -6.98
CA TRP A 67 -5.96 9.55 -5.57
C TRP A 67 -4.72 8.81 -5.05
N LEU A 68 -4.60 7.52 -5.36
CA LEU A 68 -3.44 6.71 -4.97
C LEU A 68 -2.15 7.29 -5.57
N LYS A 69 -2.13 7.55 -6.89
CA LYS A 69 -0.97 8.14 -7.59
C LYS A 69 -0.54 9.47 -6.99
N ARG A 70 -1.49 10.32 -6.57
CA ARG A 70 -1.17 11.61 -5.93
C ARG A 70 -0.67 11.49 -4.48
N LYS A 71 -1.00 10.40 -3.78
CA LYS A 71 -0.68 10.24 -2.35
C LYS A 71 0.50 9.31 -2.10
N ALA A 72 0.77 8.38 -3.01
CA ALA A 72 1.92 7.50 -2.95
C ALA A 72 3.14 8.17 -3.57
N LYS A 73 4.30 7.98 -2.94
CA LYS A 73 5.60 8.32 -3.52
C LYS A 73 6.03 7.16 -4.44
N PRO A 74 6.35 7.44 -5.71
CA PRO A 74 6.86 6.41 -6.61
C PRO A 74 8.23 5.93 -6.14
N VAL A 75 8.51 4.63 -6.32
CA VAL A 75 9.78 3.99 -6.00
C VAL A 75 10.10 2.95 -7.06
N ASP A 76 11.33 2.99 -7.56
CA ASP A 76 11.86 1.96 -8.43
C ASP A 76 12.13 0.68 -7.62
N PRO A 77 11.51 -0.45 -7.97
CA PRO A 77 11.66 -1.69 -7.22
C PRO A 77 13.10 -2.23 -7.34
N VAL A 78 13.60 -2.84 -6.25
CA VAL A 78 14.89 -3.54 -6.25
C VAL A 78 14.66 -5.03 -6.40
N SER A 79 15.51 -5.73 -7.17
CA SER A 79 15.38 -7.19 -7.29
C SER A 79 15.68 -7.90 -5.97
N LEU A 80 14.86 -8.90 -5.63
CA LEU A 80 15.14 -9.75 -4.49
C LEU A 80 16.30 -10.71 -4.79
N PRO A 81 17.15 -11.05 -3.80
CA PRO A 81 18.24 -12.00 -3.97
C PRO A 81 17.74 -13.44 -4.20
N ARG A 82 16.49 -13.73 -3.83
CA ARG A 82 15.81 -15.00 -4.06
C ARG A 82 14.31 -14.81 -4.12
N ARG A 83 13.62 -15.73 -4.79
CA ARG A 83 12.16 -15.85 -4.73
C ARG A 83 11.72 -16.01 -3.28
N THR A 84 10.83 -15.14 -2.82
CA THR A 84 10.36 -15.13 -1.42
C THR A 84 8.89 -15.51 -1.34
N CYS A 85 8.09 -15.04 -2.29
CA CYS A 85 6.67 -15.36 -2.40
C CYS A 85 6.43 -16.71 -3.09
N ARG A 86 5.26 -17.31 -2.79
CA ARG A 86 4.80 -18.50 -3.51
C ARG A 86 4.47 -18.17 -4.95
N ASP A 87 3.83 -17.04 -5.26
CA ASP A 87 3.77 -16.55 -6.63
C ASP A 87 4.94 -15.58 -6.87
N ARG A 88 5.72 -15.81 -7.93
CA ARG A 88 6.81 -14.90 -8.32
C ARG A 88 6.28 -13.51 -8.69
N LYS A 89 5.03 -13.41 -9.13
CA LYS A 89 4.40 -12.12 -9.42
C LYS A 89 4.20 -11.27 -8.16
N ASP A 90 4.12 -11.88 -6.98
CA ASP A 90 3.95 -11.16 -5.72
C ASP A 90 5.26 -10.63 -5.13
N ASP A 91 6.42 -11.12 -5.60
CA ASP A 91 7.72 -10.62 -5.15
C ASP A 91 7.83 -9.10 -5.37
N LYS A 92 7.18 -8.54 -6.40
CA LYS A 92 7.16 -7.08 -6.67
C LYS A 92 6.71 -6.22 -5.50
N PHE A 93 5.87 -6.76 -4.61
CA PHE A 93 5.44 -6.06 -3.40
C PHE A 93 6.56 -5.95 -2.37
N LEU A 94 7.35 -7.01 -2.22
CA LEU A 94 8.54 -7.02 -1.38
C LEU A 94 9.67 -6.20 -1.99
N GLU A 95 9.86 -6.28 -3.32
CA GLU A 95 10.83 -5.47 -4.07
C GLU A 95 10.57 -3.97 -3.87
N CYS A 96 9.31 -3.55 -4.00
CA CYS A 96 8.90 -2.18 -3.73
C CYS A 96 9.11 -1.81 -2.25
N ALA A 97 8.74 -2.69 -1.32
CA ALA A 97 8.87 -2.41 0.10
C ALA A 97 10.34 -2.31 0.56
N LEU A 98 11.21 -3.13 -0.03
CA LEU A 98 12.64 -3.12 0.24
C LEU A 98 13.29 -1.86 -0.34
N ALA A 99 12.97 -1.50 -1.59
CA ALA A 99 13.45 -0.27 -2.23
C ALA A 99 13.04 0.99 -1.44
N ALA A 100 11.83 0.97 -0.88
CA ALA A 100 11.29 2.06 -0.08
C ALA A 100 11.77 2.07 1.37
N GLN A 101 12.62 1.10 1.79
CA GLN A 101 13.07 0.92 3.17
C GLN A 101 11.93 0.91 4.19
N ALA A 102 10.87 0.17 3.88
CA ALA A 102 9.65 0.22 4.67
C ALA A 102 9.67 -0.70 5.88
N GLU A 103 9.07 -0.25 6.97
CA GLU A 103 8.86 -1.07 8.16
C GLU A 103 7.70 -2.05 7.99
N TYR A 104 6.70 -1.67 7.17
CA TYR A 104 5.45 -2.42 7.04
C TYR A 104 5.05 -2.61 5.58
N LEU A 105 4.62 -3.82 5.25
CA LEU A 105 3.87 -4.15 4.04
C LEU A 105 2.42 -4.47 4.43
N VAL A 106 1.49 -3.60 4.06
CA VAL A 106 0.07 -3.78 4.41
C VAL A 106 -0.62 -4.62 3.34
N SER A 107 -1.00 -5.86 3.62
CA SER A 107 -1.66 -6.77 2.68
C SER A 107 -2.87 -7.47 3.30
N ARG A 108 -3.80 -7.94 2.46
CA ARG A 108 -4.84 -8.91 2.84
C ARG A 108 -4.56 -10.30 2.28
N ASP A 109 -3.52 -10.43 1.47
CA ASP A 109 -3.11 -11.68 0.87
C ASP A 109 -2.54 -12.62 1.93
N ARG A 110 -3.10 -13.81 2.06
CA ARG A 110 -2.66 -14.80 3.06
C ARG A 110 -1.26 -15.31 2.77
N ASP A 111 -0.91 -15.49 1.50
CA ASP A 111 0.41 -15.99 1.10
C ASP A 111 1.51 -14.95 1.39
N LEU A 112 1.18 -13.66 1.37
CA LEU A 112 2.09 -12.62 1.86
C LEU A 112 2.12 -12.55 3.39
N LEU A 113 0.96 -12.67 4.06
CA LEU A 113 0.89 -12.56 5.52
C LEU A 113 1.67 -13.67 6.25
N VAL A 114 1.73 -14.89 5.68
CA VAL A 114 2.49 -16.00 6.27
C VAL A 114 4.00 -15.80 6.23
N LEU A 115 4.52 -14.86 5.41
CA LEU A 115 5.96 -14.56 5.36
C LEU A 115 6.46 -13.90 6.65
N GLY A 116 5.56 -13.28 7.44
CA GLY A 116 5.90 -12.64 8.70
C GLY A 116 6.76 -11.39 8.52
N ARG A 117 8.09 -11.55 8.51
CA ARG A 117 9.08 -10.46 8.47
C ARG A 117 10.20 -10.67 7.42
N PRO A 118 9.88 -10.81 6.13
CA PRO A 118 10.89 -10.91 5.08
C PRO A 118 11.74 -9.64 5.02
N PHE A 119 13.08 -9.80 5.02
CA PHE A 119 14.04 -8.68 4.93
C PHE A 119 13.83 -7.58 6.00
N GLY A 120 13.27 -7.94 7.16
CA GLY A 120 12.93 -6.99 8.23
C GLY A 120 11.62 -6.22 8.04
N ILE A 121 10.93 -6.41 6.91
CA ILE A 121 9.66 -5.75 6.57
C ILE A 121 8.52 -6.54 7.19
N GLN A 122 7.71 -5.93 8.07
CA GLN A 122 6.61 -6.63 8.71
C GLN A 122 5.35 -6.63 7.83
N VAL A 123 4.90 -7.82 7.42
CA VAL A 123 3.66 -7.96 6.66
C VAL A 123 2.48 -7.97 7.62
N VAL A 124 1.54 -7.04 7.44
CA VAL A 124 0.39 -6.85 8.33
C VAL A 124 -0.90 -6.59 7.57
N THR A 125 -2.02 -6.90 8.18
CA THR A 125 -3.33 -6.47 7.68
C THR A 125 -3.53 -4.97 7.91
N LEU A 126 -4.42 -4.35 7.13
CA LEU A 126 -4.82 -2.96 7.35
C LEU A 126 -5.31 -2.75 8.80
N ARG A 127 -6.09 -3.69 9.34
CA ARG A 127 -6.58 -3.62 10.72
C ARG A 127 -5.43 -3.61 11.74
N GLN A 128 -4.45 -4.50 11.58
CA GLN A 128 -3.26 -4.53 12.44
C GLN A 128 -2.45 -3.25 12.32
N PHE A 129 -2.24 -2.75 11.09
CA PHE A 129 -1.51 -1.51 10.85
C PHE A 129 -2.16 -0.31 11.55
N LEU A 130 -3.49 -0.17 11.44
CA LEU A 130 -4.22 0.89 12.13
C LEU A 130 -4.09 0.78 13.66
N SER A 131 -4.12 -0.43 14.22
CA SER A 131 -3.88 -0.64 15.65
C SER A 131 -2.45 -0.28 16.08
N ILE A 132 -1.45 -0.53 15.23
CA ILE A 132 -0.05 -0.12 15.48
C ILE A 132 0.06 1.40 15.49
N LEU A 133 -0.57 2.08 14.53
CA LEU A 133 -0.54 3.54 14.44
C LEU A 133 -1.28 4.23 15.59
N ALA A 134 -2.31 3.60 16.16
CA ALA A 134 -3.06 4.15 17.30
C ALA A 134 -2.31 4.01 18.64
N LYS A 135 -1.34 3.11 18.74
CA LYS A 135 -0.53 2.86 19.95
C LYS A 135 0.77 3.66 20.01
N ARG A 136 1.18 4.26 18.89
CA ARG A 136 2.30 5.21 18.81
C ARG A 136 1.77 6.63 18.91
#